data_AF-A0ABD2NNB7-F1
#
_entry.id   AF-A0ABD2NNB7-F1
#
_cell.length_a   1.000
_cell.length_b   1.000
_cell.length_c   1.000
_cell.angle_alpha   90.00
_cell.angle_beta   90.00
_cell.angle_gamma   90.00
#
_symmetry.space_group_name_H-M   'P 1'
#
loop_
_entity.id
_entity.type
_entity.pdbx_description
1 polymer ?
#
loop_
_entity_poly.entity_id
_entity_poly.type
_entity_poly.pdbx_seq_one_letter_code
_entity_poly.pdbx_strand_id
1 'polypeptide(L)'
;MVLNEEDYTLLALCNRELNGYMGALEKAKLRDGIRHIQAIPKHGNQYMKSNQPWALLKGSDSYRNSKLVDNNINGDAASIQKLVDEQALLVRKLKEGGKEKAVWQPEVTKLLALKAKLQEVTKKEASSVPIENVKVLEEEIAKQGLLVRKLKEGCAEKSTWQPEVDKLLALKNKLASITGVPVAQPKGKKGKK
;
A
#
# COMPACT_ATOMS: atom_id res chain seq x y z
N MET A 1 -30.65 18.14 13.37
CA MET A 1 -30.47 16.68 13.20
C MET A 1 -31.14 16.32 11.89
N VAL A 2 -30.38 16.19 10.81
CA VAL A 2 -30.93 15.87 9.49
C VAL A 2 -31.00 14.35 9.41
N LEU A 3 -32.21 13.80 9.24
CA LEU A 3 -32.39 12.36 9.01
C LEU A 3 -31.94 12.05 7.58
N ASN A 4 -31.14 11.02 7.43
CA ASN A 4 -30.73 10.51 6.12
C ASN A 4 -31.87 9.70 5.49
N GLU A 5 -31.83 9.54 4.17
CA GLU A 5 -32.77 8.68 3.43
C GLU A 5 -32.74 7.22 3.94
N GLU A 6 -31.58 6.75 4.38
CA GLU A 6 -31.39 5.44 5.02
C GLU A 6 -32.20 5.28 6.32
N ASP A 7 -32.42 6.37 7.07
CA ASP A 7 -33.19 6.35 8.30
C ASP A 7 -34.68 6.15 7.98
N TYR A 8 -35.18 6.85 6.96
CA TYR A 8 -36.56 6.72 6.49
C TYR A 8 -36.83 5.34 5.89
N THR A 9 -35.90 4.80 5.12
CA THR A 9 -36.03 3.45 4.55
C THR A 9 -36.03 2.37 5.63
N LEU A 10 -35.18 2.45 6.66
CA LEU A 10 -35.23 1.54 7.80
C LEU A 10 -36.60 1.60 8.50
N LEU A 11 -37.11 2.82 8.72
CA LEU A 11 -38.39 3.02 9.39
C LEU A 11 -39.56 2.45 8.57
N ALA A 12 -39.53 2.64 7.25
CA ALA A 12 -40.48 2.04 6.32
C ALA A 12 -40.42 0.50 6.32
N LEU A 13 -39.22 -0.09 6.33
CA LEU A 13 -39.03 -1.54 6.42
C LEU A 13 -39.56 -2.10 7.74
N CYS A 14 -39.23 -1.48 8.87
CA CYS A 14 -39.75 -1.87 10.18
C CYS A 14 -41.28 -1.82 10.22
N ASN A 15 -41.88 -0.76 9.68
CA ASN A 15 -43.34 -0.62 9.62
C ASN A 15 -43.98 -1.69 8.72
N ARG A 16 -43.36 -2.03 7.59
CA ARG A 16 -43.81 -3.11 6.71
C ARG A 16 -43.78 -4.46 7.41
N GLU A 17 -42.70 -4.79 8.11
CA GLU A 17 -42.58 -6.05 8.85
C GLU A 17 -43.58 -6.12 10.02
N LEU A 18 -43.86 -5.00 10.69
CA LEU A 18 -44.85 -4.93 11.76
C LEU A 18 -46.28 -5.17 11.25
N ASN A 19 -46.64 -4.55 10.12
CA ASN A 19 -47.92 -4.83 9.45
C ASN A 19 -48.01 -6.28 8.95
N GLY A 20 -46.90 -6.83 8.43
CA GLY A 20 -46.82 -8.25 8.05
C GLY A 20 -47.02 -9.19 9.23
N TYR A 21 -46.44 -8.86 10.39
CA TYR A 21 -46.64 -9.60 11.64
C TYR A 21 -48.09 -9.59 12.10
N MET A 22 -48.74 -8.42 12.12
CA MET A 22 -50.17 -8.31 12.49
C MET A 22 -51.04 -9.15 11.55
N GLY A 23 -50.85 -9.05 10.23
CA GLY A 23 -51.60 -9.85 9.26
C GLY A 23 -51.32 -11.36 9.35
N ALA A 24 -50.14 -11.78 9.82
CA ALA A 24 -49.83 -13.18 10.08
C ALA A 24 -50.51 -13.69 11.36
N LEU A 25 -50.55 -12.87 12.42
CA LEU A 25 -51.23 -13.20 13.67
C LEU A 25 -52.76 -13.25 13.53
N GLU A 26 -53.35 -12.32 12.78
CA GLU A 26 -54.79 -12.31 12.47
C GLU A 26 -55.23 -13.61 11.78
N LYS A 27 -54.34 -14.23 11.00
CA LYS A 27 -54.57 -15.50 10.30
C LYS A 27 -54.07 -16.73 11.07
N ALA A 28 -53.70 -16.57 12.34
CA ALA A 28 -53.12 -17.60 13.20
C ALA A 28 -51.85 -18.29 12.62
N LYS A 29 -51.12 -17.62 11.72
CA LYS A 29 -49.90 -18.13 11.08
C LYS A 29 -48.67 -17.78 11.91
N LEU A 30 -48.53 -18.44 13.07
CA LEU A 30 -47.43 -18.20 14.03
C LEU A 30 -46.03 -18.34 13.40
N ARG A 31 -45.86 -19.30 12.48
CA ARG A 31 -44.57 -19.50 11.78
C ARG A 31 -44.17 -18.29 10.94
N ASP A 32 -45.13 -17.65 10.27
CA ASP A 32 -44.87 -16.46 9.48
C ASP A 32 -44.69 -15.23 10.37
N GLY A 33 -45.43 -15.14 11.49
CA GLY A 33 -45.22 -14.12 12.51
C GLY A 33 -43.79 -14.10 13.07
N ILE A 34 -43.23 -15.27 13.37
CA ILE A 34 -41.83 -15.38 13.85
C ILE A 34 -40.83 -14.85 12.81
N ARG A 35 -41.07 -15.05 11.50
CA ARG A 35 -40.20 -14.54 10.44
C ARG A 35 -40.14 -13.02 10.46
N HIS A 36 -41.28 -12.35 10.61
CA HIS A 36 -41.36 -10.89 10.70
C HIS A 36 -40.66 -10.35 11.96
N ILE A 37 -40.84 -11.01 13.12
CA ILE A 37 -40.12 -10.64 14.36
C ILE A 37 -38.61 -10.76 14.16
N GLN A 38 -38.12 -11.82 13.52
CA GLN A 38 -36.69 -11.99 13.26
C GLN A 38 -36.16 -11.03 12.18
N ALA A 39 -37.01 -10.54 11.28
CA ALA A 39 -36.63 -9.60 10.25
C ALA A 39 -36.32 -8.21 10.81
N ILE A 40 -37.05 -7.73 11.82
CA ILE A 40 -36.86 -6.39 12.40
C ILE A 40 -35.42 -6.19 12.94
N PRO A 41 -34.87 -7.06 13.82
CA PRO A 41 -33.47 -6.95 14.26
C PRO A 41 -32.46 -7.12 13.13
N LYS A 42 -32.78 -7.87 12.06
CA LYS A 42 -31.88 -8.02 10.91
C LYS A 42 -31.70 -6.71 10.16
N HIS A 43 -32.79 -5.99 9.88
CA HIS A 43 -32.73 -4.66 9.25
C HIS A 43 -31.97 -3.66 10.14
N GLY A 44 -32.23 -3.67 11.45
CA GLY A 44 -31.47 -2.83 12.40
C GLY A 44 -29.98 -3.14 12.43
N ASN A 45 -29.61 -4.43 12.44
CA ASN A 45 -28.21 -4.86 12.37
C ASN A 45 -27.54 -4.48 11.05
N GLN A 46 -28.28 -4.51 9.93
CA GLN A 46 -27.78 -4.07 8.64
C GLN A 46 -27.51 -2.55 8.65
N TYR A 47 -28.46 -1.76 9.13
CA TYR A 47 -28.30 -0.31 9.29
C TYR A 47 -27.10 0.05 10.19
N MET A 48 -26.97 -0.64 11.34
CA MET A 48 -25.83 -0.46 12.24
C MET A 48 -24.49 -0.80 11.58
N LYS A 49 -24.43 -1.80 10.70
CA LYS A 49 -23.23 -2.17 9.93
C LYS A 49 -22.86 -1.16 8.85
N SER A 50 -23.83 -0.48 8.24
CA SER A 50 -23.58 0.58 7.26
C SER A 50 -23.07 1.84 7.95
N ASN A 51 -23.74 2.25 9.03
CA ASN A 51 -23.40 3.50 9.70
C ASN A 51 -22.21 3.39 10.65
N GLN A 52 -21.90 2.17 11.11
CA GLN A 52 -20.79 1.85 12.01
C GLN A 52 -20.60 2.92 13.10
N PRO A 53 -21.63 3.25 13.88
CA PRO A 53 -21.56 4.35 14.85
C PRO A 53 -20.50 4.09 15.93
N TRP A 54 -20.20 2.83 16.23
CA TRP A 54 -19.09 2.46 17.14
C TRP A 54 -17.72 2.90 16.62
N ALA A 55 -17.52 3.02 15.31
CA ALA A 55 -16.28 3.50 14.72
C ALA A 55 -16.12 5.01 14.93
N LEU A 56 -17.23 5.76 14.89
CA LEU A 56 -17.25 7.20 15.21
C LEU A 56 -16.97 7.42 16.71
N LEU A 57 -17.52 6.56 17.57
CA LEU A 57 -17.33 6.64 19.02
C LEU A 57 -15.93 6.22 19.48
N LYS A 58 -15.24 5.34 18.75
CA LYS A 58 -13.91 4.80 19.11
C LYS A 58 -12.73 5.67 18.64
N GLY A 59 -12.99 6.89 18.17
CA GLY A 59 -11.96 7.72 17.55
C GLY A 59 -11.82 7.33 16.08
N SER A 60 -12.56 8.03 15.23
CA SER A 60 -12.48 7.92 13.78
C SER A 60 -11.09 8.32 13.32
N ASP A 61 -10.30 7.38 12.80
CA ASP A 61 -9.44 7.57 11.61
C ASP A 61 -8.67 6.29 11.20
N SER A 62 -8.41 5.34 12.10
CA SER A 62 -7.63 4.13 11.76
C SER A 62 -8.43 3.04 11.03
N TYR A 63 -9.71 2.84 11.36
CA TYR A 63 -10.49 1.69 10.87
C TYR A 63 -11.31 2.00 9.60
N ARG A 64 -11.81 3.23 9.45
CA ARG A 64 -12.59 3.66 8.27
C ARG A 64 -11.69 3.84 7.04
N ASN A 65 -10.43 4.21 7.26
CA ASN A 65 -9.40 4.33 6.23
C ASN A 65 -8.81 2.98 5.79
N SER A 66 -9.26 1.83 6.28
CA SER A 66 -8.82 0.53 5.72
C SER A 66 -9.71 0.03 4.59
N LYS A 67 -10.97 0.51 4.51
CA LYS A 67 -11.98 -0.07 3.59
C LYS A 67 -12.35 0.83 2.41
N LEU A 68 -11.87 2.09 2.40
CA LEU A 68 -12.08 3.05 1.30
C LEU A 68 -10.84 3.23 0.40
N VAL A 69 -9.76 2.48 0.60
CA VAL A 69 -8.48 2.69 -0.13
C VAL A 69 -8.30 1.72 -1.31
N ASP A 70 -9.38 1.11 -1.80
CA ASP A 70 -9.23 0.00 -2.74
C ASP A 70 -9.74 0.28 -4.15
N ASN A 71 -10.16 1.49 -4.55
CA ASN A 71 -10.71 1.65 -5.91
C ASN A 71 -10.32 2.85 -6.75
N ASN A 72 -9.39 3.75 -6.34
CA ASN A 72 -8.82 4.67 -7.33
C ASN A 72 -7.48 5.30 -6.90
N ILE A 73 -6.38 4.55 -7.01
CA ILE A 73 -5.03 5.12 -7.10
C ILE A 73 -4.38 4.55 -8.36
N ASN A 74 -4.87 5.01 -9.52
CA ASN A 74 -4.11 4.99 -10.77
C ASN A 74 -3.25 6.27 -10.80
N GLY A 75 -2.35 6.40 -9.83
CA GLY A 75 -1.37 7.47 -9.78
C GLY A 75 0.02 6.87 -9.91
N ASP A 76 0.85 7.42 -10.80
CA ASP A 76 2.25 7.05 -11.00
C ASP A 76 2.97 6.88 -9.65
N ALA A 77 3.92 5.94 -9.56
CA ALA A 77 4.70 5.68 -8.36
C ALA A 77 5.27 6.96 -7.70
N ALA A 78 5.58 7.99 -8.51
CA ALA A 78 6.03 9.30 -8.05
C ALA A 78 4.98 10.08 -7.23
N SER A 79 3.69 9.97 -7.58
CA SER A 79 2.59 10.61 -6.83
C SER A 79 2.35 9.94 -5.48
N ILE A 80 2.48 8.61 -5.43
CA ILE A 80 2.38 7.82 -4.19
C ILE A 80 3.56 8.14 -3.26
N GLN A 81 4.76 8.29 -3.82
CA GLN A 81 5.95 8.69 -3.05
C GLN A 81 5.78 10.08 -2.41
N LYS A 82 5.27 11.07 -3.16
CA LYS A 82 4.98 12.40 -2.62
C LYS A 82 3.98 12.36 -1.48
N LEU A 83 2.91 11.59 -1.60
CA LEU A 83 1.92 11.42 -0.54
C LEU A 83 2.50 10.71 0.70
N VAL A 84 3.40 9.74 0.52
CA VAL A 84 4.15 9.10 1.62
C VAL A 84 5.04 10.12 2.33
N ASP A 85 5.73 10.99 1.58
CA ASP A 85 6.63 12.00 2.13
C ASP A 85 5.85 13.09 2.89
N GLU A 86 4.73 13.55 2.34
CA GLU A 86 3.81 14.48 3.01
C GLU A 86 3.26 13.90 4.32
N GLN A 87 2.82 12.63 4.29
CA GLN A 87 2.36 11.91 5.47
C GLN A 87 3.47 11.76 6.52
N ALA A 88 4.71 11.51 6.09
CA ALA A 88 5.86 11.40 6.98
C ALA A 88 6.18 12.74 7.67
N LEU A 89 6.07 13.85 6.95
CA LEU A 89 6.21 15.19 7.52
C LEU A 89 5.11 15.50 8.54
N LEU A 90 3.88 15.07 8.28
CA LEU A 90 2.78 15.23 9.22
C LEU A 90 3.02 14.43 10.51
N VAL A 91 3.40 13.16 10.40
CA VAL A 91 3.78 12.31 11.55
C VAL A 91 4.93 12.93 12.34
N ARG A 92 5.93 13.47 11.65
CA ARG A 92 7.08 14.13 12.29
C ARG A 92 6.67 15.39 13.04
N LYS A 93 5.83 16.26 12.45
CA LYS A 93 5.29 17.45 13.11
C LYS A 93 4.41 17.11 14.31
N LEU A 94 3.57 16.07 14.20
CA LEU A 94 2.73 15.60 15.31
C LEU A 94 3.56 15.03 16.46
N LYS A 95 4.67 14.35 16.14
CA LYS A 95 5.62 13.81 17.12
C LYS A 95 6.49 14.89 17.77
N GLU A 96 6.93 15.89 17.00
CA GLU A 96 7.68 17.06 17.49
C GLU A 96 6.78 18.00 18.33
N GLY A 97 5.49 18.11 17.99
CA GLY A 97 4.50 18.87 18.75
C GLY A 97 4.05 18.22 20.07
N GLY A 98 4.64 17.10 20.48
CA GLY A 98 4.34 16.41 21.74
C GLY A 98 2.90 15.89 21.87
N LYS A 99 2.17 15.76 20.76
CA LYS A 99 0.78 15.27 20.77
C LYS A 99 0.74 13.79 21.14
N GLU A 100 -0.33 13.39 21.84
CA GLU A 100 -0.49 12.04 22.38
C GLU A 100 -0.35 10.94 21.32
N LYS A 101 0.19 9.79 21.76
CA LYS A 101 0.39 8.59 20.93
C LYS A 101 -0.85 8.12 20.21
N ALA A 102 -2.02 8.32 20.80
CA ALA A 102 -3.30 7.99 20.18
C ALA A 102 -3.57 8.78 18.88
N VAL A 103 -3.05 10.00 18.76
CA VAL A 103 -3.29 10.89 17.61
C VAL A 103 -2.33 10.58 16.45
N TRP A 104 -1.08 10.21 16.73
CA TRP A 104 -0.09 9.94 15.67
C TRP A 104 0.03 8.46 15.26
N GLN A 105 -0.37 7.50 16.11
CA GLN A 105 -0.37 6.07 15.79
C GLN A 105 -1.22 5.68 14.56
N PRO A 106 -2.45 6.19 14.36
CA PRO A 106 -3.23 5.89 13.15
C PRO A 106 -2.53 6.40 11.88
N GLU A 107 -1.86 7.55 11.99
CA GLU A 107 -1.15 8.19 10.88
C GLU A 107 0.11 7.43 10.48
N VAL A 108 0.85 6.89 11.45
CA VAL A 108 1.97 5.96 11.22
C VAL A 108 1.48 4.66 10.58
N THR A 109 0.32 4.16 10.99
CA THR A 109 -0.27 2.94 10.41
C THR A 109 -0.67 3.18 8.95
N LYS A 110 -1.23 4.36 8.65
CA LYS A 110 -1.54 4.81 7.28
C LYS A 110 -0.29 4.98 6.43
N LEU A 111 0.78 5.54 7.00
CA LEU A 111 2.09 5.65 6.33
C LEU A 111 2.69 4.27 6.03
N LEU A 112 2.63 3.32 6.97
CA LEU A 112 3.08 1.95 6.75
C LEU A 112 2.25 1.25 5.66
N ALA A 113 0.93 1.44 5.66
CA ALA A 113 0.06 0.92 4.60
C ALA A 113 0.35 1.56 3.23
N LEU A 114 0.63 2.87 3.17
CA LEU A 114 1.03 3.56 1.94
C LEU A 114 2.42 3.11 1.45
N LYS A 115 3.37 2.87 2.36
CA LYS A 115 4.67 2.27 2.03
C LYS A 115 4.54 0.83 1.55
N ALA A 116 3.67 0.04 2.18
CA ALA A 116 3.36 -1.31 1.71
C ALA A 116 2.69 -1.27 0.33
N LYS A 117 1.77 -0.34 0.08
CA LYS A 117 1.16 -0.12 -1.24
C LYS A 117 2.16 0.42 -2.26
N LEU A 118 3.13 1.25 -1.89
CA LEU A 118 4.23 1.66 -2.78
C LEU A 118 5.15 0.48 -3.08
N GLN A 119 5.43 -0.38 -2.10
CA GLN A 119 6.15 -1.64 -2.31
C GLN A 119 5.37 -2.59 -3.21
N GLU A 120 4.04 -2.67 -3.06
CA GLU A 120 3.20 -3.47 -3.94
C GLU A 120 3.10 -2.86 -5.34
N VAL A 121 2.98 -1.55 -5.50
CA VAL A 121 2.97 -0.87 -6.80
C VAL A 121 4.33 -0.98 -7.47
N THR A 122 5.45 -0.81 -6.76
CA THR A 122 6.78 -1.12 -7.31
C THR A 122 6.94 -2.60 -7.63
N LYS A 123 6.34 -3.52 -6.86
CA LYS A 123 6.32 -4.96 -7.14
C LYS A 123 5.35 -5.35 -8.28
N LYS A 124 4.31 -4.57 -8.52
CA LYS A 124 3.28 -4.77 -9.56
C LYS A 124 3.72 -4.14 -10.88
N GLU A 125 4.36 -2.97 -10.85
CA GLU A 125 5.16 -2.41 -11.95
C GLU A 125 6.39 -3.29 -12.24
N ALA A 126 6.89 -4.05 -11.26
CA ALA A 126 7.90 -5.09 -11.48
C ALA A 126 7.36 -6.43 -12.03
N SER A 127 6.07 -6.55 -12.31
CA SER A 127 5.45 -7.79 -12.83
C SER A 127 5.02 -7.74 -14.29
N SER A 128 5.49 -6.73 -15.07
CA SER A 128 5.46 -6.85 -16.53
C SER A 128 6.80 -6.66 -17.25
N VAL A 129 7.77 -5.87 -16.78
CA VAL A 129 9.13 -5.85 -17.40
C VAL A 129 10.24 -5.31 -16.46
N PRO A 130 10.81 -6.10 -15.54
CA PRO A 130 12.22 -5.83 -15.17
C PRO A 130 13.11 -7.06 -14.92
N ILE A 131 12.63 -8.29 -15.12
CA ILE A 131 13.48 -9.49 -14.96
C ILE A 131 14.43 -9.66 -16.16
N GLU A 132 14.04 -9.21 -17.35
CA GLU A 132 14.89 -9.26 -18.55
C GLU A 132 16.04 -8.26 -18.48
N ASN A 133 15.79 -7.03 -18.04
CA ASN A 133 16.82 -5.99 -17.99
C ASN A 133 17.94 -6.32 -16.99
N VAL A 134 17.66 -6.98 -15.86
CA VAL A 134 18.71 -7.40 -14.92
C VAL A 134 19.60 -8.48 -15.53
N LYS A 135 19.01 -9.49 -16.17
CA LYS A 135 19.77 -10.56 -16.84
C LYS A 135 20.59 -10.03 -18.02
N VAL A 136 19.99 -9.18 -18.86
CA VAL A 136 20.67 -8.54 -19.99
C VAL A 136 21.81 -7.63 -19.49
N LEU A 137 21.61 -6.86 -18.42
CA LEU A 137 22.66 -6.03 -17.82
C LEU A 137 23.79 -6.85 -17.19
N GLU A 138 23.50 -8.01 -16.58
CA GLU A 138 24.52 -8.94 -16.09
C GLU A 138 25.34 -9.54 -17.23
N GLU A 139 24.70 -9.95 -18.33
CA GLU A 139 25.38 -10.42 -19.54
C GLU A 139 26.22 -9.32 -20.21
N GLU A 140 25.71 -8.07 -20.25
CA GLU A 140 26.44 -6.90 -20.77
C GLU A 140 27.68 -6.60 -19.91
N ILE A 141 27.56 -6.69 -18.58
CA ILE A 141 28.71 -6.54 -17.66
C ILE A 141 29.72 -7.67 -17.86
N ALA A 142 29.26 -8.91 -18.09
CA ALA A 142 30.15 -10.03 -18.37
C ALA A 142 30.89 -9.83 -19.70
N LYS A 143 30.18 -9.43 -20.76
CA LYS A 143 30.75 -9.12 -22.08
C LYS A 143 31.75 -7.97 -22.01
N GLN A 144 31.39 -6.88 -21.33
CA GLN A 144 32.27 -5.71 -21.18
C GLN A 144 33.46 -6.01 -20.26
N GLY A 145 33.29 -6.86 -19.25
CA GLY A 145 34.39 -7.34 -18.41
C GLY A 145 35.39 -8.19 -19.19
N LEU A 146 34.91 -9.06 -20.08
CA LEU A 146 35.76 -9.83 -21.00
C LEU A 146 36.47 -8.92 -22.00
N LEU A 147 35.79 -7.88 -22.51
CA LEU A 147 36.39 -6.89 -23.41
C LEU A 147 37.53 -6.13 -22.73
N VAL A 148 37.31 -5.62 -21.50
CA VAL A 148 38.34 -4.97 -20.69
C VAL A 148 39.51 -5.93 -20.41
N ARG A 149 39.23 -7.21 -20.14
CA ARG A 149 40.26 -8.21 -19.89
C ARG A 149 41.10 -8.48 -21.15
N LYS A 150 40.45 -8.68 -22.31
CA LYS A 150 41.12 -8.84 -23.61
C LYS A 150 41.94 -7.60 -24.01
N LEU A 151 41.42 -6.40 -23.77
CA LEU A 151 42.14 -5.14 -24.05
C LEU A 151 43.35 -4.96 -23.10
N LYS A 152 43.23 -5.38 -21.84
CA LYS A 152 44.36 -5.39 -20.89
C LYS A 152 45.39 -6.47 -21.20
N GLU A 153 44.96 -7.65 -21.65
CA GLU A 153 45.84 -8.78 -22.04
C GLU A 153 46.55 -8.51 -23.37
N GLY A 154 45.93 -7.76 -24.29
CA GLY A 154 46.50 -7.36 -25.58
C GLY A 154 47.45 -6.16 -25.54
N CYS A 155 47.89 -5.69 -24.36
CA CYS A 155 48.72 -4.49 -24.19
C CYS A 155 48.13 -3.21 -24.84
N ALA A 156 46.80 -3.08 -24.90
CA ALA A 156 46.18 -1.85 -25.40
C ALA A 156 46.38 -0.68 -24.43
N GLU A 157 46.52 0.52 -25.00
CA GLU A 157 46.89 1.73 -24.27
C GLU A 157 45.85 2.11 -23.20
N LYS A 158 46.31 2.67 -22.08
CA LYS A 158 45.45 3.02 -20.93
C LYS A 158 44.32 3.98 -21.29
N SER A 159 44.51 4.78 -22.31
CA SER A 159 43.50 5.69 -22.86
C SER A 159 42.28 4.96 -23.42
N THR A 160 42.46 3.76 -23.99
CA THR A 160 41.40 3.02 -24.68
C THR A 160 40.57 2.13 -23.75
N TRP A 161 41.20 1.54 -22.71
CA TRP A 161 40.48 0.66 -21.78
C TRP A 161 39.88 1.36 -20.56
N GLN A 162 40.41 2.52 -20.16
CA GLN A 162 39.91 3.29 -19.01
C GLN A 162 38.43 3.71 -19.16
N PRO A 163 37.96 4.27 -20.29
CA PRO A 163 36.54 4.60 -20.45
C PRO A 163 35.64 3.37 -20.40
N GLU A 164 36.14 2.21 -20.81
CA GLU A 164 35.41 0.95 -20.81
C GLU A 164 35.31 0.34 -19.41
N VAL A 165 36.34 0.55 -18.57
CA VAL A 165 36.30 0.26 -17.13
C VAL A 165 35.33 1.18 -16.40
N ASP A 166 35.29 2.47 -16.75
CA ASP A 166 34.37 3.43 -16.15
C ASP A 166 32.91 3.13 -16.53
N LYS A 167 32.65 2.71 -17.78
CA LYS A 167 31.34 2.17 -18.19
C LYS A 167 30.97 0.91 -17.40
N LEU A 168 31.89 -0.03 -17.20
CA LEU A 168 31.64 -1.25 -16.43
C LEU A 168 31.32 -0.96 -14.95
N LEU A 169 32.02 0.01 -14.35
CA LEU A 169 31.73 0.52 -13.01
C LEU A 169 30.34 1.16 -12.96
N ALA A 170 29.99 1.97 -13.96
CA ALA A 170 28.67 2.57 -14.06
C ALA A 170 27.56 1.52 -14.23
N LEU A 171 27.77 0.47 -15.03
CA LEU A 171 26.81 -0.63 -15.19
C LEU A 171 26.65 -1.46 -13.91
N LYS A 172 27.75 -1.76 -13.20
CA LYS A 172 27.68 -2.41 -11.88
C LYS A 172 26.93 -1.56 -10.85
N ASN A 173 27.14 -0.24 -10.86
CA ASN A 173 26.40 0.67 -9.98
C ASN A 173 24.92 0.70 -10.34
N LYS A 174 24.56 0.69 -11.63
CA LYS A 174 23.16 0.60 -12.09
C LYS A 174 22.49 -0.70 -11.63
N LEU A 175 23.17 -1.85 -11.73
CA LEU A 175 22.66 -3.11 -11.17
C LEU A 175 22.51 -3.05 -9.65
N ALA A 176 23.44 -2.42 -8.94
CA ALA A 176 23.33 -2.26 -7.48
C ALA A 176 22.16 -1.34 -7.08
N SER A 177 21.92 -0.27 -7.83
CA SER A 177 20.76 0.62 -7.63
C SER A 177 19.43 -0.10 -7.88
N ILE A 178 19.40 -1.06 -8.81
CA ILE A 178 18.18 -1.80 -9.18
C ILE A 178 17.91 -2.98 -8.24
N THR A 179 18.94 -3.72 -7.81
CA THR A 179 18.78 -4.94 -7.01
C THR A 179 18.75 -4.71 -5.50
N GLY A 180 19.03 -3.49 -5.04
CA GLY A 180 18.89 -3.10 -3.63
C GLY A 180 19.86 -3.81 -2.67
N VAL A 181 20.81 -4.61 -3.16
CA VAL A 181 21.88 -5.20 -2.36
C VAL A 181 23.16 -4.40 -2.61
N PRO A 182 23.78 -3.80 -1.57
CA PRO A 182 25.00 -3.03 -1.74
C PRO A 182 26.14 -3.95 -2.20
N VAL A 183 26.72 -3.65 -3.36
CA VAL A 183 27.99 -4.22 -3.80
C VAL A 183 29.04 -3.85 -2.77
N ALA A 184 29.48 -4.86 -2.02
CA ALA A 184 30.63 -4.78 -1.13
C ALA A 184 31.82 -4.19 -1.91
N GLN A 185 32.26 -3.00 -1.51
CA GLN A 185 33.52 -2.45 -1.96
C GLN A 185 34.65 -3.39 -1.50
N PRO A 186 35.61 -3.74 -2.38
CA PRO A 186 36.81 -4.45 -1.95
C PRO A 186 37.63 -3.53 -1.04
N LYS A 187 37.59 -3.79 0.27
CA LYS A 187 38.54 -3.22 1.24
C LYS A 187 39.93 -3.71 0.88
N GLY A 188 40.67 -2.89 0.14
CA GLY A 188 42.11 -3.01 0.00
C GLY A 188 42.79 -2.90 1.37
N LYS A 189 43.53 -3.94 1.74
CA LYS A 189 44.59 -3.92 2.76
C LYS A 189 45.44 -2.66 2.58
N LYS A 190 45.48 -1.78 3.58
CA LYS A 190 46.62 -0.88 3.82
C LYS A 190 47.19 -1.20 5.18
N GLY A 191 48.23 -2.03 5.17
CA GLY A 191 49.18 -2.12 6.27
C GLY A 191 50.24 -1.04 6.14
N LYS A 192 50.57 -0.43 7.28
CA LYS A 192 51.90 -0.03 7.73
C LYS A 192 52.73 0.89 6.80
N LYS A 193 52.76 2.18 7.15
CA LYS A 193 53.99 2.89 7.48
C LYS A 193 53.67 3.93 8.53
#